data_AF-A0A7V3D5D5-F1
#
_entry.id   AF-A0A7V3D5D5-F1
#
_cell.length_a   1.000
_cell.length_b   1.000
_cell.length_c   1.000
_cell.angle_alpha   90.00
_cell.angle_beta   90.00
_cell.angle_gamma   90.00
#
_symmetry.space_group_name_H-M   'P 1'
#
loop_
_entity.id
_entity.type
_entity.pdbx_description
1 polymer ?
#
loop_
_entity_poly.entity_id
_entity_poly.type
_entity_poly.pdbx_seq_one_letter_code
_entity_poly.pdbx_strand_id
1 'polypeptide(L)'
;MNARLMLAAGMLSLPWSAGLQAQTLPEAASKIVKGYEKEVEDLKYKLEQDLKLAREKMLASLEKLAKDLEKSGKAADARRVRTQIDVLKKGPMIVNAQPDPGSLTGYRGRNGQVFYFRVTGTTTGSIYGTDIYTDDSSLATAAVHAGVLTSGQTGVVKVTILAGQQAYPSSTRNGITSSRWDQWHGSFKVERP
;
A
#
# COMPACT_ATOMS: atom_id res chain seq x y z
N MET A 1 -17.54 -9.49 27.84
CA MET A 1 -17.97 -8.10 27.61
C MET A 1 -17.29 -7.58 26.35
N ASN A 2 -18.07 -6.90 25.53
CA ASN A 2 -17.82 -6.62 24.12
C ASN A 2 -16.62 -5.68 23.89
N ALA A 3 -15.68 -6.07 23.02
CA ALA A 3 -14.88 -5.12 22.27
C ALA A 3 -15.38 -5.15 20.82
N ARG A 4 -16.22 -4.17 20.52
CA ARG A 4 -16.85 -3.94 19.22
C ARG A 4 -15.80 -3.79 18.13
N LEU A 5 -16.16 -4.30 16.95
CA LEU A 5 -15.67 -3.90 15.64
C LEU A 5 -15.09 -2.47 15.63
N MET A 6 -13.80 -2.36 15.33
CA MET A 6 -13.30 -1.22 14.56
C MET A 6 -12.84 -1.75 13.21
N LEU A 7 -13.76 -1.62 12.25
CA LEU A 7 -13.43 -1.56 10.83
C LEU A 7 -12.43 -0.41 10.62
N ALA A 8 -11.17 -0.73 10.37
CA ALA A 8 -10.21 0.19 9.77
C ALA A 8 -9.20 -0.62 8.95
N ALA A 9 -9.61 -1.04 7.76
CA ALA A 9 -8.78 -1.69 6.76
C ALA A 9 -7.73 -0.73 6.12
N GLY A 10 -6.97 0.01 6.93
CA GLY A 10 -5.99 0.99 6.45
C GLY A 10 -4.82 1.32 7.40
N MET A 11 -4.80 0.78 8.62
CA MET A 11 -3.77 1.11 9.61
C MET A 11 -2.93 -0.12 9.98
N LEU A 12 -1.86 -0.36 9.23
CA LEU A 12 -0.65 -1.01 9.75
C LEU A 12 0.62 -0.42 9.14
N SER A 13 0.60 0.87 8.77
CA SER A 13 1.79 1.71 8.93
C SER A 13 1.67 2.41 10.28
N LEU A 14 2.14 1.76 11.35
CA LEU A 14 2.39 2.46 12.60
C LEU A 14 3.73 3.21 12.43
N PRO A 15 3.74 4.56 12.49
CA PRO A 15 4.97 5.33 12.44
C PRO A 15 5.58 5.33 13.85
N TRP A 16 6.37 4.31 14.20
CA TRP A 16 7.16 4.35 15.45
C TRP A 16 8.40 3.47 15.41
N SER A 17 9.28 3.67 14.43
CA SER A 17 10.68 3.22 14.56
C SER A 17 11.69 4.31 14.26
N ALA A 18 11.24 5.52 13.91
CA ALA A 18 12.11 6.68 13.71
C ALA A 18 12.34 7.53 14.98
N GLY A 19 11.79 7.14 16.15
CA GLY A 19 11.79 8.00 17.35
C GLY A 19 12.10 7.33 18.69
N LEU A 20 12.36 6.02 18.74
CA LEU A 20 12.94 5.39 19.93
C LEU A 20 14.40 5.07 19.58
N GLN A 21 15.29 6.07 19.72
CA GLN A 21 16.73 5.83 19.56
C GLN A 21 17.14 4.63 20.42
N ALA A 22 17.64 3.59 19.76
CA ALA A 22 18.03 2.30 20.32
C ALA A 22 19.25 2.35 21.26
N GLN A 23 19.53 3.47 21.94
CA GLN A 23 20.73 3.60 22.77
C GLN A 23 20.52 3.82 24.27
N THR A 24 19.30 3.93 24.81
CA THR A 24 19.14 4.00 26.29
C THR A 24 17.83 3.42 26.85
N LEU A 25 17.16 2.49 26.15
CA LEU A 25 15.97 1.86 26.74
C LEU A 25 16.40 0.92 27.89
N PRO A 26 15.87 1.13 29.13
CA PRO A 26 16.04 0.15 30.19
C PRO A 26 15.52 -1.22 29.73
N GLU A 27 16.14 -2.29 30.19
CA GLU A 27 15.84 -3.67 29.76
C GLU A 27 14.34 -4.01 29.87
N ALA A 28 13.68 -3.49 30.90
CA ALA A 28 12.23 -3.62 31.11
C ALA A 28 11.40 -3.01 29.96
N ALA A 29 11.79 -1.84 29.44
CA ALA A 29 11.10 -1.20 28.32
C ALA A 29 11.33 -1.95 27.00
N SER A 30 12.55 -2.47 26.77
CA SER A 30 12.85 -3.29 25.59
C SER A 30 12.00 -4.56 25.53
N LYS A 31 11.78 -5.22 26.68
CA LYS A 31 10.94 -6.43 26.75
C LYS A 31 9.49 -6.16 26.39
N ILE A 32 8.94 -5.01 26.80
CA ILE A 32 7.57 -4.60 26.48
C ILE A 32 7.42 -4.35 24.98
N VAL A 33 8.35 -3.60 24.38
CA VAL A 33 8.33 -3.30 22.93
C VAL A 33 8.43 -4.60 22.11
N LYS A 34 9.36 -5.50 22.45
CA LYS A 34 9.49 -6.80 21.78
C LYS A 34 8.24 -7.68 21.91
N GLY A 35 7.56 -7.63 23.06
CA GLY A 35 6.29 -8.32 23.26
C GLY A 35 5.20 -7.80 22.32
N TYR A 36 5.05 -6.49 22.24
CA TYR A 36 4.12 -5.83 21.33
C TYR A 36 4.45 -6.11 19.85
N GLU A 37 5.72 -6.04 19.45
CA GLU A 37 6.17 -6.36 18.09
C GLU A 37 5.79 -7.78 17.68
N LYS A 38 6.00 -8.75 18.58
CA LYS A 38 5.60 -10.14 18.36
C LYS A 38 4.09 -10.30 18.24
N GLU A 39 3.31 -9.66 19.11
CA GLU A 39 1.85 -9.69 19.02
C GLU A 39 1.34 -9.11 17.69
N VAL A 40 1.94 -8.00 17.24
CA VAL A 40 1.63 -7.40 15.93
C VAL A 40 2.00 -8.34 14.79
N GLU A 41 3.12 -9.05 14.87
CA GLU A 41 3.54 -10.02 13.86
C GLU A 41 2.60 -11.23 13.80
N ASP A 42 2.22 -11.78 14.96
CA ASP A 42 1.25 -12.87 15.05
C ASP A 42 -0.13 -12.47 14.49
N LEU A 43 -0.56 -11.23 14.77
CA LEU A 43 -1.80 -10.67 14.23
C LEU A 43 -1.75 -10.51 12.71
N LYS A 44 -0.63 -10.01 12.17
CA LYS A 44 -0.42 -9.91 10.71
C LYS A 44 -0.46 -11.28 10.06
N TYR A 45 0.27 -12.24 10.61
CA TYR A 45 0.30 -13.61 10.10
C TYR A 45 -1.11 -14.23 10.07
N LYS A 46 -1.86 -14.08 11.16
CA LYS A 46 -3.23 -14.60 11.23
C LYS A 46 -4.16 -13.92 10.21
N LEU A 47 -4.08 -12.60 10.07
CA LEU A 47 -4.87 -11.86 9.09
C LEU A 47 -4.56 -12.33 7.66
N GLU A 48 -3.29 -12.53 7.32
CA GLU A 48 -2.87 -13.04 6.01
C GLU A 48 -3.40 -14.45 5.74
N GLN A 49 -3.34 -15.34 6.74
CA GLN A 49 -3.90 -16.69 6.64
C GLN A 49 -5.43 -16.66 6.45
N ASP A 50 -6.13 -15.86 7.24
CA ASP A 50 -7.59 -15.75 7.16
C ASP A 50 -8.04 -15.15 5.81
N LEU A 51 -7.32 -14.15 5.29
CA LEU A 51 -7.58 -13.55 3.98
C LEU A 51 -7.30 -14.54 2.83
N LYS A 52 -6.21 -15.30 2.93
CA LYS A 52 -5.90 -16.36 1.96
C LYS A 52 -7.00 -17.42 1.95
N LEU A 53 -7.42 -17.88 3.12
CA LEU A 53 -8.46 -18.88 3.28
C LEU A 53 -9.81 -18.37 2.74
N ALA A 54 -10.17 -17.11 3.02
CA ALA A 54 -11.38 -16.50 2.51
C ALA A 54 -11.39 -16.43 0.98
N ARG A 55 -10.25 -16.08 0.37
CA ARG A 55 -10.11 -16.04 -1.09
C ARG A 55 -10.20 -17.42 -1.72
N GLU A 56 -9.55 -18.43 -1.14
CA GLU A 56 -9.63 -19.81 -1.62
C GLU A 56 -11.08 -20.32 -1.61
N LYS A 57 -11.83 -20.06 -0.53
CA LYS A 57 -13.26 -20.40 -0.45
C LYS A 57 -14.09 -19.69 -1.51
N MET A 58 -13.82 -18.40 -1.74
CA MET A 58 -14.49 -17.63 -2.78
C MET A 58 -14.19 -18.19 -4.18
N LEU A 59 -12.91 -18.48 -4.49
CA LEU A 59 -12.50 -19.05 -5.77
C LEU A 59 -13.14 -20.42 -6.02
N ALA A 60 -13.16 -21.30 -5.00
CA ALA A 60 -13.83 -22.59 -5.10
C ALA A 60 -15.33 -22.45 -5.39
N SER A 61 -15.99 -21.46 -4.76
CA SER A 61 -17.40 -21.17 -5.00
C SER A 61 -17.66 -20.67 -6.43
N LEU A 62 -16.77 -19.82 -6.96
CA LEU A 62 -16.85 -19.33 -8.34
C LEU A 62 -16.55 -20.45 -9.36
N GLU A 63 -15.59 -21.32 -9.09
CA GLU A 63 -15.30 -22.48 -9.94
C GLU A 63 -16.48 -23.45 -10.01
N LYS A 64 -17.13 -23.69 -8.87
CA LYS A 64 -18.36 -24.49 -8.81
C LYS A 64 -19.47 -23.82 -9.65
N LEU A 65 -19.70 -22.52 -9.46
CA LEU A 65 -20.69 -21.77 -10.24
C LEU A 65 -20.42 -21.85 -11.75
N ALA A 66 -19.15 -21.70 -12.17
CA ALA A 66 -18.78 -21.82 -13.57
C ALA A 66 -19.12 -23.21 -14.15
N LYS A 67 -18.85 -24.29 -13.40
CA LYS A 67 -19.20 -25.67 -13.81
C LYS A 67 -20.72 -25.86 -13.91
N ASP A 68 -21.48 -25.30 -12.96
CA ASP A 68 -22.94 -25.41 -12.97
C ASP A 68 -23.56 -24.61 -14.14
N LEU A 69 -23.00 -23.43 -14.44
CA LEU A 69 -23.40 -22.63 -15.61
C LEU A 69 -23.18 -23.36 -16.92
N GLU A 70 -22.07 -24.08 -17.09
CA GLU A 70 -21.83 -24.91 -18.28
C GLU A 70 -22.85 -26.02 -18.43
N LYS A 71 -23.13 -26.75 -17.34
CA LYS A 71 -24.13 -27.82 -17.34
C LYS A 71 -25.53 -27.31 -17.69
N SER A 72 -25.84 -26.06 -17.31
CA SER A 72 -27.11 -25.41 -17.62
C SER A 72 -27.21 -24.81 -19.04
N GLY A 73 -26.18 -25.00 -19.89
CA GLY A 73 -26.15 -24.44 -21.24
C GLY A 73 -25.77 -22.95 -21.32
N LYS A 74 -25.43 -22.31 -20.19
CA LYS A 74 -25.01 -20.91 -20.11
C LYS A 74 -23.50 -20.74 -20.35
N ALA A 75 -23.01 -21.27 -21.48
CA ALA A 75 -21.59 -21.31 -21.79
C ALA A 75 -20.93 -19.92 -21.87
N ALA A 76 -21.66 -18.88 -22.29
CA ALA A 76 -21.16 -17.51 -22.33
C ALA A 76 -20.90 -16.95 -20.92
N ASP A 77 -21.81 -17.19 -19.97
CA ASP A 77 -21.68 -16.73 -18.59
C ASP A 77 -20.57 -17.49 -17.86
N ALA A 78 -20.46 -18.80 -18.08
CA ALA A 78 -19.37 -19.61 -17.53
C ALA A 78 -17.98 -19.11 -17.95
N ARG A 79 -17.82 -18.70 -19.22
CA ARG A 79 -16.57 -18.10 -19.71
C ARG A 79 -16.25 -16.78 -19.01
N ARG A 80 -17.25 -15.90 -18.84
CA ARG A 80 -17.08 -14.63 -18.12
C ARG A 80 -16.63 -14.85 -16.67
N VAL A 81 -17.25 -15.81 -15.98
CA VAL A 81 -16.88 -16.18 -14.61
C VAL A 81 -15.45 -16.71 -14.55
N ARG A 82 -15.04 -17.56 -15.51
CA ARG A 82 -13.65 -18.07 -15.58
C ARG A 82 -12.61 -17.00 -15.85
N THR A 83 -12.87 -16.08 -16.77
CA THR A 83 -11.97 -14.94 -17.02
C THR A 83 -11.77 -14.14 -15.73
N GLN A 84 -12.85 -13.93 -14.96
CA GLN A 84 -12.74 -13.25 -13.67
C GLN A 84 -11.99 -14.07 -12.62
N ILE A 85 -12.16 -15.40 -12.59
CA ILE A 85 -11.36 -16.30 -11.74
C ILE A 85 -9.87 -16.18 -12.08
N ASP A 86 -9.49 -16.11 -13.35
CA ASP A 86 -8.07 -15.99 -13.76
C ASP A 86 -7.47 -14.64 -13.33
N VAL A 87 -8.23 -13.55 -13.44
CA VAL A 87 -7.84 -12.24 -12.91
C VAL A 87 -7.71 -12.30 -11.39
N LEU A 88 -8.66 -12.92 -10.71
CA LEU A 88 -8.66 -13.12 -9.26
C LEU A 88 -7.61 -14.14 -8.80
N LYS A 89 -7.00 -14.96 -9.64
CA LYS A 89 -5.84 -15.79 -9.28
C LYS A 89 -4.53 -15.04 -9.43
N LYS A 90 -4.44 -14.17 -10.45
CA LYS A 90 -3.23 -13.38 -10.79
C LYS A 90 -3.08 -12.10 -9.95
N GLY A 91 -4.15 -11.59 -9.36
CA GLY A 91 -4.11 -10.40 -8.51
C GLY A 91 -3.50 -10.67 -7.11
N PRO A 92 -2.83 -9.69 -6.47
CA PRO A 92 -2.43 -9.82 -5.07
C PRO A 92 -3.64 -10.02 -4.14
N MET A 93 -3.46 -10.81 -3.07
CA MET A 93 -4.51 -11.25 -2.11
C MET A 93 -5.15 -10.11 -1.32
N ILE A 94 -4.45 -8.99 -1.26
CA ILE A 94 -4.82 -7.79 -0.53
C ILE A 94 -4.47 -6.68 -1.52
N VAL A 95 -5.30 -5.66 -1.62
CA VAL A 95 -5.08 -4.46 -2.44
C VAL A 95 -5.60 -4.51 -3.90
N ASN A 96 -6.77 -3.89 -4.11
CA ASN A 96 -7.22 -3.43 -5.42
C ASN A 96 -6.34 -2.25 -5.89
N ALA A 97 -5.12 -2.56 -6.34
CA ALA A 97 -4.15 -1.57 -6.76
C ALA A 97 -4.52 -1.01 -8.14
N GLN A 98 -4.74 0.29 -8.22
CA GLN A 98 -5.04 1.01 -9.45
C GLN A 98 -3.77 1.13 -10.33
N PRO A 99 -3.88 1.39 -11.64
CA PRO A 99 -2.73 1.76 -12.45
C PRO A 99 -2.03 3.01 -11.92
N ASP A 100 -0.72 3.14 -12.13
CA ASP A 100 0.05 4.34 -11.80
C ASP A 100 -0.58 5.60 -12.45
N PRO A 101 -1.05 6.58 -11.67
CA PRO A 101 -1.62 7.82 -12.19
C PRO A 101 -0.56 8.82 -12.68
N GLY A 102 0.74 8.52 -12.54
CA GLY A 102 1.86 9.40 -12.83
C GLY A 102 2.12 10.41 -11.72
N SER A 103 1.11 11.19 -11.34
CA SER A 103 1.11 12.10 -10.18
C SER A 103 -0.19 12.02 -9.38
N LEU A 104 -0.23 12.66 -8.22
CA LEU A 104 -1.35 12.61 -7.29
C LEU A 104 -2.21 13.88 -7.30
N THR A 105 -1.99 14.79 -8.25
CA THR A 105 -2.75 16.05 -8.36
C THR A 105 -4.26 15.79 -8.49
N GLY A 106 -4.67 14.74 -9.21
CA GLY A 106 -6.09 14.34 -9.32
C GLY A 106 -6.73 13.82 -8.02
N TYR A 107 -5.92 13.59 -6.99
CA TYR A 107 -6.35 13.12 -5.67
C TYR A 107 -6.32 14.22 -4.61
N ARG A 108 -5.93 15.45 -4.97
CA ARG A 108 -5.84 16.59 -4.05
C ARG A 108 -7.15 16.80 -3.28
N GLY A 109 -7.03 17.18 -2.00
CA GLY A 109 -8.17 17.41 -1.12
C GLY A 109 -8.75 16.15 -0.49
N ARG A 110 -8.31 14.95 -0.91
CA ARG A 110 -8.69 13.67 -0.30
C ARG A 110 -7.80 13.31 0.90
N ASN A 111 -7.48 14.31 1.73
CA ASN A 111 -6.49 14.19 2.80
C ASN A 111 -6.87 13.07 3.79
N GLY A 112 -5.89 12.25 4.18
CA GLY A 112 -6.07 11.07 5.03
C GLY A 112 -6.56 9.82 4.30
N GLN A 113 -7.03 9.93 3.04
CA GLN A 113 -7.39 8.76 2.26
C GLN A 113 -6.15 8.02 1.76
N VAL A 114 -6.25 6.69 1.78
CA VAL A 114 -5.21 5.77 1.31
C VAL A 114 -5.64 5.15 -0.01
N PHE A 115 -4.74 5.20 -0.98
CA PHE A 115 -4.85 4.54 -2.27
C PHE A 115 -3.69 3.59 -2.44
N TYR A 116 -3.87 2.67 -3.37
CA TYR A 116 -2.81 1.75 -3.74
C TYR A 116 -2.66 1.72 -5.23
N PHE A 117 -1.41 1.74 -5.68
CA PHE A 117 -1.08 1.81 -7.09
C PHE A 117 -0.08 0.72 -7.44
N ARG A 118 -0.28 0.10 -8.60
CA ARG A 118 0.72 -0.75 -9.23
C ARG A 118 1.65 0.16 -10.04
N VAL A 119 2.89 0.26 -9.60
CA VAL A 119 3.88 1.21 -10.08
C VAL A 119 5.14 0.46 -10.50
N THR A 120 5.77 0.90 -11.59
CA THR A 120 7.13 0.47 -11.96
C THR A 120 8.09 1.57 -11.57
N GLY A 121 8.98 1.30 -10.62
CA GLY A 121 9.93 2.30 -10.13
C GLY A 121 10.83 2.83 -11.25
N THR A 122 11.13 4.13 -11.23
CA THR A 122 12.06 4.79 -12.16
C THR A 122 12.93 5.79 -11.43
N THR A 123 14.09 6.10 -12.00
CA THR A 123 14.97 7.21 -11.54
C THR A 123 14.76 8.50 -12.33
N THR A 124 13.86 8.49 -13.32
CA THR A 124 13.53 9.66 -14.14
C THR A 124 12.25 10.34 -13.64
N GLY A 125 12.15 11.66 -13.78
CA GLY A 125 10.98 12.44 -13.35
C GLY A 125 11.24 13.29 -12.11
N SER A 126 10.60 14.45 -12.04
CA SER A 126 10.81 15.40 -10.95
C SER A 126 10.05 14.98 -9.69
N ILE A 127 10.71 15.14 -8.54
CA ILE A 127 10.09 15.01 -7.22
C ILE A 127 10.52 16.16 -6.32
N TYR A 128 9.62 16.62 -5.47
CA TYR A 128 9.86 17.71 -4.53
C TYR A 128 9.52 17.23 -3.11
N GLY A 129 10.47 17.35 -2.19
CA GLY A 129 10.31 16.88 -0.81
C GLY A 129 11.00 15.55 -0.49
N THR A 130 10.89 15.13 0.77
CA THR A 130 11.42 13.87 1.30
C THR A 130 10.43 13.32 2.32
N ASP A 131 10.16 12.02 2.25
CA ASP A 131 9.09 11.30 2.99
C ASP A 131 7.66 11.78 2.69
N ILE A 132 7.46 13.09 2.51
CA ILE A 132 6.26 13.74 2.03
C ILE A 132 6.64 14.52 0.77
N TYR A 133 5.95 14.21 -0.33
CA TYR A 133 6.21 14.77 -1.65
C TYR A 133 5.04 15.66 -2.06
N THR A 134 5.30 16.71 -2.85
CA THR A 134 4.24 17.48 -3.49
C THR A 134 3.40 16.57 -4.39
N ASP A 135 2.09 16.81 -4.49
CA ASP A 135 1.19 15.96 -5.26
C ASP A 135 1.35 16.01 -6.79
N ASP A 136 2.18 16.91 -7.31
CA ASP A 136 2.61 16.96 -8.71
C ASP A 136 3.93 16.20 -8.97
N SER A 137 4.57 15.66 -7.92
CA SER A 137 5.75 14.80 -8.05
C SER A 137 5.42 13.47 -8.74
N SER A 138 6.39 12.93 -9.49
CA SER A 138 6.31 11.60 -10.10
C SER A 138 6.18 10.51 -9.02
N LEU A 139 5.08 9.76 -9.01
CA LEU A 139 4.84 8.69 -8.04
C LEU A 139 5.89 7.58 -8.16
N ALA A 140 6.22 7.18 -9.38
CA ALA A 140 7.20 6.13 -9.64
C ALA A 140 8.60 6.49 -9.13
N THR A 141 9.00 7.76 -9.28
CA THR A 141 10.29 8.26 -8.80
C THR A 141 10.29 8.44 -7.29
N ALA A 142 9.19 8.95 -6.72
CA ALA A 142 9.02 9.09 -5.28
C ALA A 142 9.06 7.72 -4.58
N ALA A 143 8.48 6.68 -5.19
CA ALA A 143 8.53 5.31 -4.67
C ALA A 143 9.95 4.75 -4.59
N VAL A 144 10.81 5.05 -5.58
CA VAL A 144 12.22 4.65 -5.55
C VAL A 144 13.01 5.51 -4.56
N HIS A 145 12.81 6.83 -4.56
CA HIS A 145 13.45 7.74 -3.62
C HIS A 145 13.12 7.37 -2.16
N ALA A 146 11.88 6.99 -1.87
CA ALA A 146 11.45 6.50 -0.56
C ALA A 146 11.96 5.09 -0.20
N GLY A 147 12.58 4.36 -1.12
CA GLY A 147 13.05 2.98 -0.91
C GLY A 147 11.94 1.93 -0.86
N VAL A 148 10.75 2.29 -1.35
CA VAL A 148 9.60 1.38 -1.45
C VAL A 148 9.80 0.40 -2.61
N LEU A 149 10.30 0.90 -3.74
CA LEU A 149 10.67 0.12 -4.92
C LEU A 149 12.13 0.38 -5.31
N THR A 150 12.74 -0.52 -6.08
CA THR A 150 13.98 -0.24 -6.82
C THR A 150 13.67 0.18 -8.26
N SER A 151 14.66 0.77 -8.95
CA SER A 151 14.50 1.13 -10.37
C SER A 151 14.20 -0.11 -11.22
N GLY A 152 13.17 -0.03 -12.06
CA GLY A 152 12.67 -1.13 -12.90
C GLY A 152 11.80 -2.16 -12.16
N GLN A 153 11.68 -2.10 -10.83
CA GLN A 153 10.81 -3.00 -10.09
C GLN A 153 9.35 -2.58 -10.22
N THR A 154 8.51 -3.48 -10.72
CA THR A 154 7.05 -3.34 -10.62
C THR A 154 6.56 -3.89 -9.28
N GLY A 155 5.83 -3.06 -8.53
CA GLY A 155 5.23 -3.46 -7.25
C GLY A 155 3.98 -2.65 -6.93
N VAL A 156 3.30 -3.05 -5.86
CA VAL A 156 2.18 -2.26 -5.30
C VAL A 156 2.74 -1.35 -4.22
N VAL A 157 2.37 -0.07 -4.28
CA VAL A 157 2.72 0.94 -3.28
C VAL A 157 1.47 1.45 -2.57
N LYS A 158 1.59 1.76 -1.28
CA LYS A 158 0.56 2.44 -0.49
C LYS A 158 0.81 3.93 -0.54
N VAL A 159 -0.20 4.71 -0.91
CA VAL A 159 -0.14 6.16 -1.00
C VAL A 159 -1.16 6.77 -0.06
N THR A 160 -0.71 7.62 0.86
CA THR A 160 -1.59 8.44 1.71
C THR A 160 -1.61 9.86 1.18
N ILE A 161 -2.80 10.38 0.88
CA ILE A 161 -2.97 11.78 0.46
C ILE A 161 -2.93 12.69 1.68
N LEU A 162 -2.22 13.81 1.57
CA LEU A 162 -1.96 14.73 2.68
C LEU A 162 -2.25 16.16 2.22
N ALA A 163 -2.52 17.03 3.20
CA ALA A 163 -2.57 18.47 2.95
C ALA A 163 -1.23 19.00 2.44
N GLY A 164 -1.26 20.14 1.76
CA GLY A 164 -0.05 20.89 1.39
C GLY A 164 0.77 21.32 2.60
N GLN A 165 2.07 21.50 2.43
CA GLN A 165 2.99 22.00 3.45
C GLN A 165 3.55 23.36 3.06
N GLN A 166 4.11 24.06 4.06
CA GLN A 166 4.76 25.36 3.86
C GLN A 166 6.17 25.23 3.27
N ALA A 167 6.78 24.05 3.41
CA ALA A 167 8.09 23.76 2.84
C ALA A 167 8.26 22.24 2.67
N TYR A 168 9.04 21.87 1.66
CA TYR A 168 9.41 20.50 1.31
C TYR A 168 10.94 20.45 1.20
N PRO A 169 11.64 19.76 2.13
CA PRO A 169 13.10 19.69 2.10
C PRO A 169 13.59 18.75 0.99
N SER A 170 14.74 19.08 0.41
CA SER A 170 15.46 18.22 -0.54
C SER A 170 16.25 17.14 0.20
N SER A 171 16.40 15.97 -0.42
CA SER A 171 17.37 14.96 0.01
C SER A 171 17.83 14.11 -1.18
N THR A 172 18.97 13.43 -1.02
CA THR A 172 19.39 12.36 -1.93
C THR A 172 19.20 11.01 -1.25
N ARG A 173 18.39 10.14 -1.85
CA ARG A 173 18.13 8.76 -1.38
C ARG A 173 18.02 7.82 -2.58
N ASN A 174 18.56 6.62 -2.44
CA ASN A 174 18.47 5.57 -3.47
C ASN A 174 18.93 6.05 -4.88
N GLY A 175 19.95 6.92 -4.92
CA GLY A 175 20.49 7.48 -6.17
C GLY A 175 19.64 8.57 -6.84
N ILE A 176 18.56 9.03 -6.20
CA ILE A 176 17.69 10.10 -6.68
C ILE A 176 17.84 11.30 -5.74
N THR A 177 17.94 12.50 -6.29
CA THR A 177 17.92 13.75 -5.54
C THR A 177 16.58 14.44 -5.74
N SER A 178 15.83 14.66 -4.66
CA SER A 178 14.61 15.47 -4.70
C SER A 178 14.93 16.96 -4.69
N SER A 179 14.05 17.77 -5.26
CA SER A 179 14.16 19.23 -5.17
C SER A 179 13.52 19.76 -3.90
N ARG A 180 14.04 20.87 -3.38
CA ARG A 180 13.35 21.61 -2.33
C ARG A 180 12.20 22.40 -2.96
N TRP A 181 11.15 22.61 -2.19
CA TRP A 181 10.06 23.51 -2.56
C TRP A 181 9.57 24.25 -1.33
N ASP A 182 9.01 25.44 -1.52
CA ASP A 182 8.39 26.18 -0.43
C ASP A 182 6.91 25.75 -0.32
N GLN A 183 5.96 26.68 -0.26
CA GLN A 183 4.57 26.34 -0.06
C GLN A 183 3.97 25.62 -1.28
N TRP A 184 3.23 24.54 -1.03
CA TRP A 184 2.43 23.85 -2.05
C TRP A 184 1.06 23.42 -1.50
N HIS A 185 0.11 23.10 -2.38
CA HIS A 185 -1.31 22.94 -2.02
C HIS A 185 -1.73 21.51 -1.65
N GLY A 186 -0.95 20.49 -2.03
CA GLY A 186 -1.27 19.11 -1.72
C GLY A 186 -0.04 18.22 -1.69
N SER A 187 -0.09 17.16 -0.89
CA SER A 187 1.05 16.27 -0.73
C SER A 187 0.63 14.81 -0.75
N PHE A 188 1.61 13.92 -0.87
CA PHE A 188 1.41 12.51 -0.60
C PHE A 188 2.61 11.91 0.12
N LYS A 189 2.34 10.80 0.82
CA LYS A 189 3.35 9.91 1.37
C LYS A 189 3.23 8.56 0.68
N VAL A 190 4.36 7.96 0.32
CA VAL A 190 4.44 6.62 -0.28
C VAL A 190 5.12 5.66 0.68
N GLU A 191 4.52 4.49 0.89
CA GLU A 191 4.98 3.45 1.82
C GLU A 191 4.83 2.06 1.19
N ARG A 192 5.46 1.05 1.81
CA ARG A 192 5.14 -0.35 1.49
C ARG A 192 3.70 -0.66 1.92
N PRO A 193 2.97 -1.50 1.15
CA PRO A 193 1.59 -1.86 1.43
C PRO A 193 1.37 -2.55 2.76
#